data_AF-A0A094BSL2-F1
#
_entry.id   AF-A0A094BSL2-F1
#
_cell.length_a   1.000
_cell.length_b   1.000
_cell.length_c   1.000
_cell.angle_alpha   90.00
_cell.angle_beta   90.00
_cell.angle_gamma   90.00
#
_symmetry.space_group_name_H-M   'P 1'
#
loop_
_entity.id
_entity.type
_entity.pdbx_description
1 polymer ?
#
loop_
_entity_poly.entity_id
_entity_poly.type
_entity_poly.pdbx_seq_one_letter_code
_entity_poly.pdbx_strand_id
1 'polypeptide(L)'
;MQFTAPLISAFALLAATQVLGAAVELPRDVAGILVATDPYYACNCPNNCSYKEGSGCRFYSGPSDNSRILKGKCHRKDGKLTCVP
;
A
#
# COMPACT_ATOMS: atom_id res chain seq x y z
N MET A 1 -10.08 -31.95 58.16
CA MET A 1 -9.40 -30.97 57.28
C MET A 1 -8.53 -31.75 56.31
N GLN A 2 -8.85 -31.70 55.02
CA GLN A 2 -8.14 -32.41 53.95
C GLN A 2 -8.05 -31.50 52.71
N PHE A 3 -6.97 -31.70 51.96
CA PHE A 3 -6.23 -30.73 51.17
C PHE A 3 -6.75 -30.48 49.74
N THR A 4 -6.37 -29.30 49.23
CA THR A 4 -5.97 -28.98 47.84
C THR A 4 -7.00 -29.01 46.71
N ALA A 5 -7.27 -27.83 46.11
CA ALA A 5 -6.82 -27.48 44.75
C ALA A 5 -7.28 -26.04 44.37
N PRO A 6 -6.38 -25.08 44.09
CA PRO A 6 -6.73 -23.80 43.50
C PRO A 6 -6.82 -23.93 41.97
N LEU A 7 -8.04 -23.91 41.41
CA LEU A 7 -8.22 -23.84 39.96
C LEU A 7 -8.10 -22.39 39.47
N ILE A 8 -6.87 -22.11 39.07
CA ILE A 8 -6.37 -21.13 38.11
C ILE A 8 -7.43 -20.72 37.07
N SER A 9 -7.75 -19.42 36.98
CA SER A 9 -8.37 -18.84 35.78
C SER A 9 -7.54 -17.65 35.33
N ALA A 10 -6.52 -17.96 34.52
CA ALA A 10 -5.63 -17.03 33.87
C ALA A 10 -6.12 -16.78 32.44
N PHE A 11 -7.14 -15.95 32.23
CA PHE A 11 -7.53 -15.52 30.88
C PHE A 11 -8.19 -14.14 30.89
N ALA A 12 -7.40 -13.08 30.98
CA ALA A 12 -7.87 -11.73 30.62
C ALA A 12 -6.76 -10.85 30.02
N LEU A 13 -5.75 -11.45 29.37
CA LEU A 13 -4.72 -10.74 28.60
C LEU A 13 -4.99 -10.90 27.10
N LEU A 14 -6.07 -10.31 26.62
CA LEU A 14 -6.24 -10.01 25.19
C LEU A 14 -6.84 -8.60 25.02
N ALA A 15 -6.10 -7.60 25.51
CA ALA A 15 -6.23 -6.26 24.95
C ALA A 15 -5.59 -6.29 23.57
N ALA A 16 -6.43 -6.60 22.56
CA ALA A 16 -6.06 -6.59 21.16
C ALA A 16 -5.47 -5.22 20.80
N THR A 17 -4.16 -5.19 20.52
CA THR A 17 -3.51 -4.12 19.77
C THR A 17 -4.05 -4.13 18.34
N GLN A 18 -5.28 -3.63 18.16
CA GLN A 18 -5.72 -3.10 16.88
C GLN A 18 -5.11 -1.69 16.75
N VAL A 19 -3.80 -1.65 16.51
CA VAL A 19 -3.26 -0.52 15.76
C VAL A 19 -4.00 -0.58 14.44
N LEU A 20 -4.99 0.31 14.31
CA LEU A 20 -5.63 0.66 13.06
C LEU A 20 -4.51 0.91 12.05
N GLY A 21 -4.19 -0.10 11.25
CA GLY A 21 -3.57 0.12 9.97
C GLY A 21 -4.53 1.05 9.26
N ALA A 22 -4.11 2.30 9.08
CA ALA A 22 -4.83 3.29 8.30
C ALA A 22 -4.94 2.73 6.88
N ALA A 23 -5.96 1.90 6.63
CA ALA A 23 -6.54 1.75 5.33
C ALA A 23 -7.17 3.11 5.03
N VAL A 24 -6.35 4.02 4.51
CA VAL A 24 -6.85 5.21 3.85
C VAL A 24 -7.65 4.67 2.67
N GLU A 25 -8.96 4.53 2.86
CA GLU A 25 -9.92 4.39 1.77
C GLU A 25 -9.83 5.67 0.96
N LEU A 26 -8.87 5.71 0.03
CA LEU A 26 -8.80 6.73 -0.99
C LEU A 26 -10.08 6.59 -1.83
N PRO A 27 -10.91 7.65 -1.92
CA PRO A 27 -12.16 7.59 -2.65
C PRO A 27 -11.91 7.13 -4.08
N ARG A 28 -12.58 6.03 -4.47
CA ARG A 28 -12.45 5.33 -5.76
C ARG A 28 -13.01 6.10 -6.95
N ASP A 29 -13.20 7.42 -6.82
CA ASP A 29 -13.90 8.27 -7.79
C ASP A 29 -13.14 9.57 -8.13
N VAL A 30 -11.86 9.64 -7.78
CA VAL A 30 -10.99 10.67 -8.36
C VAL A 30 -10.14 9.98 -9.41
N ALA A 31 -10.52 10.13 -10.69
CA ALA A 31 -9.61 9.99 -11.83
C ALA A 31 -8.52 11.09 -11.82
N GLY A 32 -8.07 11.49 -10.63
CA GLY A 32 -6.88 12.26 -10.38
C GLY A 32 -5.77 11.24 -10.42
N ILE A 33 -4.79 11.47 -11.29
CA ILE A 33 -3.61 10.63 -11.43
C ILE A 33 -2.97 10.48 -10.04
N LEU A 34 -3.30 9.40 -9.33
CA LEU A 34 -2.75 9.05 -8.05
C LEU A 34 -1.25 8.91 -8.28
N VAL A 35 -0.46 9.80 -7.66
CA VAL A 35 0.99 9.70 -7.74
C VAL A 35 1.37 8.43 -7.01
N ALA A 36 1.93 7.47 -7.74
CA ALA A 36 2.31 6.20 -7.14
C ALA A 36 3.54 6.37 -6.23
N THR A 37 3.66 5.50 -5.24
CA THR A 37 4.82 5.45 -4.34
C THR A 37 6.07 4.95 -5.05
N ASP A 38 5.92 4.21 -6.16
CA ASP A 38 7.02 3.62 -6.89
C ASP A 38 6.71 3.56 -8.41
N PRO A 39 7.73 3.35 -9.27
CA PRO A 39 7.55 3.33 -10.71
C PRO A 39 6.79 2.10 -11.24
N TYR A 40 6.69 1.00 -10.48
CA TYR A 40 5.90 -0.16 -10.86
C TYR A 40 4.40 0.06 -10.59
N TYR A 41 3.98 0.48 -9.40
CA TYR A 41 2.57 0.77 -9.12
C TYR A 41 2.03 1.98 -9.92
N ALA A 42 2.92 2.83 -10.45
CA ALA A 42 2.55 3.88 -11.40
C ALA A 42 1.99 3.36 -12.74
N CYS A 43 2.25 2.10 -13.07
CA CYS A 43 1.84 1.47 -14.32
C CYS A 43 1.05 0.16 -14.15
N ASN A 44 0.89 -0.32 -12.91
CA ASN A 44 0.24 -1.61 -12.64
C ASN A 44 -0.84 -1.48 -11.57
N CYS A 45 -1.60 -2.56 -11.38
CA CYS A 45 -2.53 -2.70 -10.27
C CYS A 45 -1.83 -2.54 -8.90
N PRO A 46 -2.54 -2.05 -7.87
CA PRO A 46 -3.98 -1.76 -7.84
C PRO A 46 -4.37 -0.40 -8.42
N ASN A 47 -3.42 0.52 -8.59
CA ASN A 47 -3.72 1.91 -8.93
C ASN A 47 -4.00 2.12 -10.41
N ASN A 48 -3.32 1.37 -11.30
CA ASN A 48 -3.31 1.63 -12.74
C ASN A 48 -3.52 0.35 -13.56
N CYS A 49 -4.53 -0.44 -13.20
CA CYS A 49 -4.81 -1.74 -13.82
C CYS A 49 -5.10 -1.71 -15.35
N SER A 50 -5.55 -0.56 -15.88
CA SER A 50 -5.87 -0.38 -17.30
C SER A 50 -4.71 0.23 -18.10
N TYR A 51 -3.57 0.51 -17.45
CA TYR A 51 -2.43 1.14 -18.13
C TYR A 51 -1.71 0.12 -18.99
N LYS A 52 -1.27 0.60 -20.15
CA LYS A 52 -0.52 -0.15 -21.17
C LYS A 52 0.75 0.59 -21.55
N GLU A 53 1.56 -0.03 -22.39
CA GLU A 53 2.76 0.61 -22.93
C GLU A 53 2.44 1.98 -23.56
N GLY A 54 3.25 2.99 -23.21
CA GLY A 54 3.06 4.39 -23.59
C GLY A 54 2.10 5.20 -22.72
N SER A 55 1.39 4.60 -21.76
CA SER A 55 0.51 5.33 -20.84
C SER A 55 1.31 6.31 -19.99
N GLY A 56 0.78 7.51 -19.78
CA GLY A 56 1.41 8.51 -18.92
C GLY A 56 1.35 8.08 -17.45
N CYS A 57 2.47 8.16 -16.74
CA CYS A 57 2.57 7.70 -15.36
C CYS A 57 3.28 8.74 -14.48
N ARG A 58 3.02 8.69 -13.17
CA ARG A 58 3.59 9.62 -12.18
C ARG A 58 3.91 8.87 -10.89
N PHE A 59 5.08 9.13 -10.31
CA PHE A 59 5.47 8.53 -9.03
C PHE A 59 6.39 9.46 -8.23
N TYR A 60 6.49 9.23 -6.92
CA TYR A 60 7.39 9.97 -6.04
C TYR A 60 8.85 9.52 -6.25
N SER A 61 9.80 10.46 -6.27
CA SER A 61 11.24 10.18 -6.39
C SER A 61 11.86 9.58 -5.12
N GLY A 62 11.08 9.36 -4.07
CA GLY A 62 11.51 8.92 -2.76
C GLY A 62 10.33 8.54 -1.87
N PRO A 63 10.58 7.96 -0.69
CA PRO A 63 9.56 7.36 0.16
C PRO A 63 8.68 8.38 0.93
N SER A 64 9.04 9.66 0.91
CA SER A 64 8.27 10.71 1.57
C SER A 64 7.25 11.32 0.60
N ASP A 65 6.07 11.67 1.10
CA ASP A 65 5.05 12.41 0.33
C ASP A 65 5.50 13.82 -0.09
N ASN A 66 6.58 14.33 0.53
CA ASN A 66 7.24 15.57 0.13
C ASN A 66 8.31 15.37 -0.96
N SER A 67 8.52 14.14 -1.42
CA SER A 67 9.47 13.84 -2.49
C SER A 67 9.00 14.43 -3.82
N ARG A 68 9.94 14.73 -4.71
CA ARG A 68 9.60 15.26 -6.03
C ARG A 68 8.76 14.26 -6.80
N ILE A 69 7.72 14.74 -7.50
CA ILE A 69 6.93 13.91 -8.39
C ILE A 69 7.63 13.82 -9.74
N LEU A 70 7.99 12.61 -10.16
CA LEU A 70 8.48 12.30 -11.50
C LEU A 70 7.29 11.97 -12.41
N LYS A 71 7.34 12.45 -13.65
CA LYS A 71 6.35 12.18 -14.70
C LYS A 71 7.06 11.45 -15.82
N GLY A 72 6.41 10.45 -16.39
CA GLY A 72 7.02 9.62 -17.41
C GLY A 72 6.00 8.85 -18.24
N LYS A 73 6.47 7.81 -18.92
CA LYS A 73 5.64 6.85 -19.64
C LYS A 73 5.92 5.42 -19.19
N CYS A 74 4.88 4.61 -19.24
CA CYS A 74 4.95 3.19 -18.97
C CYS A 74 5.66 2.46 -20.11
N HIS A 75 6.78 1.81 -19.82
CA HIS A 75 7.54 1.00 -20.76
C HIS A 75 7.72 -0.42 -20.23
N ARG A 76 7.75 -1.41 -21.13
CA ARG A 76 7.98 -2.79 -20.74
C ARG A 76 9.47 -3.01 -20.47
N LYS A 77 9.84 -3.28 -19.22
CA LYS A 77 11.18 -3.67 -18.79
C LYS A 77 11.09 -5.01 -18.06
N ASP A 78 11.91 -5.98 -18.47
CA ASP A 78 11.98 -7.30 -17.82
C ASP A 78 10.60 -7.98 -17.69
N GLY A 79 9.74 -7.83 -18.71
CA GLY A 79 8.39 -8.40 -18.75
C GLY A 79 7.34 -7.66 -17.90
N LYS A 80 7.74 -6.62 -17.16
CA LYS A 80 6.84 -5.78 -16.34
C LYS A 80 6.68 -4.40 -16.95
N LEU A 81 5.52 -3.79 -16.73
CA LEU A 81 5.31 -2.40 -17.14
C LEU A 81 5.89 -1.47 -16.05
N THR A 82 6.81 -0.59 -16.40
CA THR A 82 7.49 0.29 -15.44
C THR A 82 7.47 1.72 -15.94
N CYS A 83 7.21 2.67 -15.03
CA CYS A 83 7.24 4.08 -15.33
C CYS A 83 8.67 4.56 -15.53
N VAL A 84 8.97 5.13 -16.71
CA VAL A 84 10.26 5.73 -17.03
C VAL A 84 10.03 7.23 -17.23
N PRO A 85 10.65 8.10 -16.40
CA PRO A 85 10.59 9.56 -16.55
C PRO A 85 11.04 10.05 -17.93
#